data_AF-A0A7C7M6S1-F1
#
_entry.id   AF-A0A7C7M6S1-F1
#
_cell.length_a   1.000
_cell.length_b   1.000
_cell.length_c   1.000
_cell.angle_alpha   90.00
_cell.angle_beta   90.00
_cell.angle_gamma   90.00
#
_symmetry.space_group_name_H-M   'P 1'
#
loop_
_entity.id
_entity.type
_entity.pdbx_description
1 polymer ?
#
loop_
_entity_poly.entity_id
_entity_poly.type
_entity_poly.pdbx_seq_one_letter_code
_entity_poly.pdbx_strand_id
1 'polypeptide(L)'
;MALDRATFGITEESLQFMVLDKKDMPEEFQGFQVVREGPLNNENMAEHGFAGNTPERFRAVGRVTGFMRELGETSTAVTGDGFNFLGATVAHLFDNPKSVTDWMHEVFVKDFEENVGESVGEDQQLISTQRLEISGFFDEAVALKVLQGGAAGLVSSTVLDFRVGRILGVAFVGTIGDHERLDLATQLARSLEKRIVQVVLGAA
;
A
#
# COMPACT_ATOMS: atom_id res chain seq x y z
N MET A 1 -20.54 1.90 11.35
CA MET A 1 -21.73 2.77 11.19
C MET A 1 -21.47 4.27 11.36
N ALA A 2 -20.84 4.77 12.44
CA ALA A 2 -20.52 6.21 12.55
C ALA A 2 -19.28 6.61 11.73
N LEU A 3 -18.22 5.80 11.81
CA LEU A 3 -16.98 6.02 11.05
C LEU A 3 -17.22 5.93 9.53
N ASP A 4 -17.95 4.91 9.07
CA ASP A 4 -18.27 4.76 7.64
C ASP A 4 -19.00 5.98 7.08
N ARG A 5 -19.98 6.52 7.83
CA ARG A 5 -20.69 7.75 7.45
C ARG A 5 -19.75 8.95 7.40
N ALA A 6 -18.83 9.08 8.37
CA ALA A 6 -17.86 10.17 8.39
C ALA A 6 -16.94 10.14 7.16
N THR A 7 -16.60 8.95 6.64
CA THR A 7 -15.77 8.85 5.43
C THR A 7 -16.42 9.44 4.18
N PHE A 8 -17.76 9.58 4.12
CA PHE A 8 -18.43 10.28 3.01
C PHE A 8 -18.15 11.79 2.98
N GLY A 9 -17.69 12.39 4.07
CA GLY A 9 -17.26 13.79 4.12
C GLY A 9 -15.84 14.03 3.57
N ILE A 10 -15.06 12.98 3.33
CA ILE A 10 -13.68 13.08 2.83
C ILE A 10 -13.66 13.49 1.37
N THR A 11 -12.78 14.42 1.00
CA THR A 11 -12.56 14.80 -0.41
C THR A 11 -11.23 14.24 -0.91
N GLU A 12 -11.00 14.30 -2.22
CA GLU A 12 -9.70 13.92 -2.80
C GLU A 12 -8.55 14.73 -2.18
N GLU A 13 -8.78 16.02 -1.92
CA GLU A 13 -7.80 16.91 -1.28
C GLU A 13 -7.44 16.49 0.15
N SER A 14 -8.34 15.77 0.83
CA SER A 14 -8.13 15.30 2.20
C SER A 14 -7.11 14.16 2.27
N LEU A 15 -6.90 13.43 1.17
CA LEU A 15 -6.06 12.21 1.15
C LEU A 15 -4.59 12.51 1.48
N GLN A 16 -4.09 13.69 1.11
CA GLN A 16 -2.70 14.08 1.40
C GLN A 16 -2.41 14.15 2.91
N PHE A 17 -3.43 14.39 3.74
CA PHE A 17 -3.30 14.45 5.19
C PHE A 17 -3.45 13.07 5.86
N MET A 18 -3.84 12.05 5.08
CA MET A 18 -4.07 10.70 5.59
C MET A 18 -2.82 9.83 5.57
N VAL A 19 -1.88 10.09 4.66
CA VAL A 19 -0.60 9.37 4.60
C VAL A 19 0.35 9.83 5.71
N LEU A 20 1.25 8.96 6.15
CA LEU A 20 2.13 9.26 7.28
C LEU A 20 3.24 10.24 6.90
N ASP A 21 3.49 11.26 7.72
CA ASP A 21 4.71 12.06 7.61
C ASP A 21 5.92 11.23 8.04
N LYS A 22 7.13 11.61 7.60
CA LYS A 22 8.38 10.94 8.02
C LYS A 22 8.48 10.78 9.54
N LYS A 23 8.11 11.80 10.32
CA LYS A 23 8.13 11.78 11.78
C LYS A 23 7.18 10.75 12.41
N ASP A 24 6.16 10.32 11.68
CA ASP A 24 5.14 9.37 12.12
C ASP A 24 5.42 7.94 11.61
N MET A 25 6.47 7.75 10.80
CA MET A 25 6.95 6.44 10.37
C MET A 25 7.72 5.73 11.52
N PRO A 26 7.78 4.39 11.53
CA PRO A 26 8.62 3.63 12.45
C PRO A 26 10.09 4.08 12.47
N GLU A 27 10.78 3.80 13.58
CA GLU A 27 12.19 4.19 13.80
C GLU A 27 13.12 3.75 12.66
N GLU A 28 12.88 2.55 12.12
CA GLU A 28 13.59 1.97 10.97
C GLU A 28 13.69 2.95 9.77
N PHE A 29 12.66 3.75 9.52
CA PHE A 29 12.58 4.64 8.36
C PHE A 29 12.97 6.09 8.69
N GLN A 30 13.39 6.40 9.92
CA GLN A 30 13.76 7.78 10.30
C GLN A 30 15.02 8.27 9.58
N GLY A 31 15.89 7.35 9.13
CA GLY A 31 17.03 7.67 8.28
C GLY A 31 16.66 8.02 6.83
N PHE A 32 15.48 7.56 6.37
CA PHE A 32 15.13 7.56 4.95
C PHE A 32 14.63 8.92 4.48
N GLN A 33 14.63 9.16 3.17
CA GLN A 33 14.11 10.39 2.59
C GLN A 33 12.82 10.12 1.84
N VAL A 34 11.97 11.14 1.72
CA VAL A 34 10.81 11.05 0.82
C VAL A 34 11.35 10.98 -0.61
N VAL A 35 11.14 9.84 -1.26
CA VAL A 35 11.61 9.59 -2.64
C VAL A 35 10.47 9.74 -3.63
N ARG A 36 9.23 9.50 -3.19
CA ARG A 36 8.01 9.68 -3.99
C ARG A 36 6.85 10.15 -3.11
N GLU A 37 6.15 11.16 -3.58
CA GLU A 37 4.95 11.69 -2.94
C GLU A 37 4.03 12.27 -4.01
N GLY A 38 2.72 12.07 -3.83
CA GLY A 38 1.74 12.81 -4.60
C GLY A 38 0.45 12.05 -4.88
N PRO A 39 -0.42 12.66 -5.71
CA PRO A 39 -1.63 12.02 -6.20
C PRO A 39 -1.31 10.74 -6.96
N LEU A 40 -2.17 9.75 -6.79
CA LEU A 40 -2.11 8.45 -7.43
C LEU A 40 -3.45 8.21 -8.12
N ASN A 41 -3.66 8.79 -9.29
CA ASN A 41 -4.89 8.63 -10.05
C ASN A 41 -4.98 7.24 -10.70
N ASN A 42 -6.08 6.94 -11.38
CA ASN A 42 -6.30 5.62 -12.00
C ASN A 42 -5.35 5.38 -13.18
N GLU A 43 -4.92 6.44 -13.86
CA GLU A 43 -3.95 6.41 -14.95
C GLU A 43 -2.57 5.98 -14.45
N ASN A 44 -2.06 6.63 -13.40
CA ASN A 44 -0.77 6.29 -12.79
C ASN A 44 -0.78 4.89 -12.17
N MET A 45 -1.89 4.46 -11.56
CA MET A 45 -2.03 3.07 -11.06
C MET A 45 -1.94 2.05 -12.19
N ALA A 46 -2.53 2.34 -13.35
CA ALA A 46 -2.57 1.39 -14.47
C ALA A 46 -1.20 1.29 -15.16
N GLU A 47 -0.49 2.42 -15.27
CA GLU A 47 0.85 2.49 -15.85
C GLU A 47 1.89 1.70 -15.05
N HIS A 48 1.75 1.65 -13.73
CA HIS A 48 2.70 0.97 -12.83
C HIS A 48 2.17 -0.35 -12.25
N GLY A 49 1.01 -0.82 -12.70
CA GLY A 49 0.39 -2.06 -12.25
C GLY A 49 0.74 -3.27 -13.13
N PHE A 50 0.11 -4.42 -12.83
CA PHE A 50 0.20 -5.61 -13.69
C PHE A 50 -0.30 -5.34 -15.12
N ALA A 51 0.26 -6.07 -16.08
CA ALA A 51 -0.20 -6.03 -17.46
C ALA A 51 -1.71 -6.32 -17.54
N GLY A 52 -2.44 -5.49 -18.31
CA GLY A 52 -3.90 -5.59 -18.44
C GLY A 52 -4.68 -4.74 -17.43
N ASN A 53 -4.03 -4.13 -16.45
CA ASN A 53 -4.67 -3.10 -15.64
C ASN A 53 -4.96 -1.85 -16.47
N THR A 54 -6.18 -1.33 -16.34
CA THR A 54 -6.64 -0.13 -17.02
C THR A 54 -7.31 0.82 -16.05
N PRO A 55 -7.30 2.14 -16.32
CA PRO A 55 -8.02 3.10 -15.50
C PRO A 55 -9.52 2.77 -15.41
N GLU A 56 -10.10 2.27 -16.51
CA GLU A 56 -11.51 1.87 -16.60
C GLU A 56 -11.83 0.70 -15.67
N ARG A 57 -10.94 -0.29 -15.57
CA ARG A 57 -11.08 -1.40 -14.61
C ARG A 57 -11.14 -0.87 -13.18
N PHE A 58 -10.25 0.05 -12.81
CA PHE A 58 -10.21 0.62 -11.46
C PHE A 58 -11.44 1.49 -11.15
N ARG A 59 -11.91 2.29 -12.09
CA ARG A 59 -13.18 3.02 -11.95
C ARG A 59 -14.36 2.06 -11.80
N ALA A 60 -14.39 0.97 -12.56
CA ALA A 60 -15.49 -0.01 -12.52
C ALA A 60 -15.61 -0.73 -11.16
N VAL A 61 -14.50 -0.92 -10.44
CA VAL A 61 -14.52 -1.44 -9.06
C VAL A 61 -14.73 -0.34 -8.01
N GLY A 62 -14.98 0.90 -8.44
CA GLY A 62 -15.36 2.02 -7.58
C GLY A 62 -14.20 2.81 -6.99
N ARG A 63 -12.97 2.69 -7.54
CA ARG A 63 -11.82 3.51 -7.12
C ARG A 63 -11.93 4.91 -7.74
N VAL A 64 -11.94 5.92 -6.88
CA VAL A 64 -11.95 7.33 -7.28
C VAL A 64 -10.52 7.80 -7.56
N THR A 65 -9.65 7.77 -6.55
CA THR A 65 -8.25 8.22 -6.64
C THR A 65 -7.43 7.72 -5.43
N GLY A 66 -6.18 8.17 -5.30
CA GLY A 66 -5.36 7.95 -4.11
C GLY A 66 -4.32 9.04 -3.91
N PHE A 67 -3.65 8.97 -2.76
CA PHE A 67 -2.45 9.76 -2.48
C PHE A 67 -1.44 8.85 -1.79
N MET A 68 -0.17 8.95 -2.18
CA MET A 68 0.91 8.11 -1.62
C MET A 68 2.05 8.95 -1.07
N ARG A 69 2.74 8.38 -0.09
CA ARG A 69 4.07 8.82 0.35
C ARG A 69 4.96 7.62 0.58
N GLU A 70 6.13 7.66 -0.03
CA GLU A 70 7.15 6.62 0.00
C GLU A 70 8.47 7.20 0.51
N LEU A 71 9.03 6.52 1.51
CA LEU A 71 10.36 6.79 2.02
C LEU A 71 11.30 5.71 1.50
N GLY A 72 12.44 6.14 0.98
CA GLY A 72 13.48 5.27 0.47
C GLY A 72 14.84 5.63 1.06
N GLU A 73 15.72 4.63 1.12
CA GLU A 73 17.14 4.88 1.35
C GLU A 73 17.74 5.58 0.12
N THR A 74 18.52 6.63 0.36
CA THR A 74 19.20 7.40 -0.70
C THR A 74 20.71 7.19 -0.67
N SER A 75 21.23 6.59 0.39
CA SER A 75 22.61 6.16 0.53
C SER A 75 22.85 4.84 -0.21
N THR A 76 23.88 4.82 -1.06
CA THR A 76 24.36 3.60 -1.72
C THR A 76 25.18 2.69 -0.78
N ALA A 77 25.41 3.11 0.47
CA ALA A 77 26.29 2.42 1.39
C ALA A 77 25.64 1.22 2.11
N VAL A 78 24.31 1.12 2.12
CA VAL A 78 23.59 0.05 2.81
C VAL A 78 22.83 -0.77 1.77
N THR A 79 23.47 -1.84 1.30
CA THR A 79 22.90 -2.78 0.35
C THR A 79 23.29 -4.18 0.77
N GLY A 80 22.39 -4.90 1.42
CA GLY A 80 22.62 -6.25 1.91
C GLY A 80 21.32 -7.02 2.02
N ASP A 81 21.40 -8.35 1.99
CA ASP A 81 20.25 -9.22 2.23
C ASP A 81 19.56 -8.85 3.54
N GLY A 82 18.23 -8.76 3.50
CA GLY A 82 17.41 -8.36 4.65
C GLY A 82 17.31 -6.85 4.90
N PHE A 83 18.02 -6.01 4.13
CA PHE A 83 17.90 -4.57 4.22
C PHE A 83 16.54 -4.09 3.70
N ASN A 84 15.81 -3.33 4.52
CA ASN A 84 14.60 -2.64 4.11
C ASN A 84 15.01 -1.42 3.28
N PHE A 85 14.66 -1.34 2.00
CA PHE A 85 15.08 -0.21 1.16
C PHE A 85 13.99 0.83 0.97
N LEU A 86 12.74 0.47 1.29
CA LEU A 86 11.61 1.41 1.28
C LEU A 86 10.56 1.07 2.34
N GLY A 87 9.80 2.09 2.71
CA GLY A 87 8.56 2.00 3.47
C GLY A 87 7.58 3.06 2.98
N ALA A 88 6.33 2.69 2.78
CA ALA A 88 5.36 3.57 2.14
C ALA A 88 3.95 3.39 2.69
N THR A 89 3.18 4.48 2.56
CA THR A 89 1.76 4.51 2.93
C THR A 89 0.94 5.16 1.84
N VAL A 90 -0.25 4.62 1.60
CA VAL A 90 -1.19 5.11 0.60
C VAL A 90 -2.57 5.19 1.21
N ALA A 91 -3.32 6.23 0.85
CA ALA A 91 -4.75 6.33 1.12
C ALA A 91 -5.50 6.41 -0.21
N HIS A 92 -6.38 5.45 -0.48
CA HIS A 92 -7.24 5.46 -1.65
C HIS A 92 -8.68 5.81 -1.26
N LEU A 93 -9.33 6.58 -2.12
CA LEU A 93 -10.74 6.94 -2.01
C LEU A 93 -11.57 6.06 -2.93
N PHE A 94 -12.64 5.49 -2.38
CA PHE A 94 -13.63 4.73 -3.12
C PHE A 94 -15.02 5.36 -3.04
N ASP A 95 -15.90 4.92 -3.93
CA ASP A 95 -17.31 5.32 -3.95
C ASP A 95 -18.05 4.89 -2.68
N ASN A 96 -17.74 3.69 -2.18
CA ASN A 96 -18.42 3.11 -1.03
C ASN A 96 -17.55 2.04 -0.32
N PRO A 97 -17.88 1.66 0.94
CA PRO A 97 -17.10 0.67 1.69
C PRO A 97 -17.07 -0.74 1.08
N LYS A 98 -18.08 -1.14 0.32
CA LYS A 98 -18.09 -2.45 -0.35
C LYS A 98 -17.06 -2.47 -1.49
N SER A 99 -16.92 -1.38 -2.25
CA SER A 99 -15.88 -1.25 -3.27
C SER A 99 -14.46 -1.40 -2.71
N VAL A 100 -14.23 -0.97 -1.46
CA VAL A 100 -12.94 -1.21 -0.78
C VAL A 100 -12.71 -2.70 -0.55
N THR A 101 -13.67 -3.41 0.02
CA THR A 101 -13.58 -4.86 0.22
C THR A 101 -13.39 -5.59 -1.11
N ASP A 102 -14.16 -5.23 -2.15
CA ASP A 102 -14.05 -5.85 -3.47
C ASP A 102 -12.65 -5.60 -4.07
N TRP A 103 -12.08 -4.40 -3.89
CA TRP A 103 -10.69 -4.12 -4.30
C TRP A 103 -9.68 -5.04 -3.60
N MET A 104 -9.77 -5.15 -2.27
CA MET A 104 -8.83 -5.93 -1.47
C MET A 104 -8.76 -7.39 -1.95
N HIS A 105 -9.89 -7.97 -2.34
CA HIS A 105 -9.93 -9.39 -2.76
C HIS A 105 -9.80 -9.58 -4.26
N GLU A 106 -10.55 -8.84 -5.08
CA GLU A 106 -10.66 -9.06 -6.53
C GLU A 106 -9.61 -8.30 -7.36
N VAL A 107 -8.94 -7.32 -6.76
CA VAL A 107 -7.83 -6.61 -7.41
C VAL A 107 -6.54 -6.96 -6.69
N PHE A 108 -6.38 -6.57 -5.43
CA PHE A 108 -5.11 -6.76 -4.73
C PHE A 108 -4.75 -8.24 -4.58
N VAL A 109 -5.51 -9.03 -3.80
CA VAL A 109 -5.16 -10.44 -3.57
C VAL A 109 -5.16 -11.26 -4.85
N LYS A 110 -6.24 -11.17 -5.62
CA LYS A 110 -6.41 -11.98 -6.83
C LYS A 110 -5.40 -11.66 -7.92
N ASP A 111 -5.11 -10.38 -8.20
CA ASP A 111 -4.14 -10.06 -9.25
C ASP A 111 -2.74 -10.57 -8.88
N PHE A 112 -2.32 -10.43 -7.61
CA PHE A 112 -1.03 -10.98 -7.18
C PHE A 112 -0.98 -12.52 -7.28
N GLU A 113 -2.09 -13.22 -7.05
CA GLU A 113 -2.14 -14.68 -7.16
C GLU A 113 -2.18 -15.17 -8.61
N GLU A 114 -2.95 -14.50 -9.47
CA GLU A 114 -3.13 -14.91 -10.87
C GLU A 114 -1.93 -14.54 -11.76
N ASN A 115 -1.14 -13.53 -11.38
CA ASN A 115 0.01 -13.07 -12.16
C ASN A 115 1.36 -13.66 -11.69
N VAL A 116 1.36 -14.71 -10.86
CA VAL A 116 2.61 -15.41 -10.51
C VAL A 116 3.24 -15.99 -11.79
N GLY A 117 4.51 -15.66 -12.02
CA GLY A 117 5.25 -15.99 -13.24
C GLY A 117 5.20 -14.90 -14.30
N GLU A 118 4.40 -13.85 -14.13
CA GLU A 118 4.35 -12.72 -15.07
C GLU A 118 5.41 -11.67 -14.75
N SER A 119 5.76 -10.87 -15.77
CA SER A 119 6.66 -9.72 -15.57
C SER A 119 5.94 -8.58 -14.84
N VAL A 120 6.66 -7.93 -13.92
CA VAL A 120 6.18 -6.80 -13.11
C VAL A 120 6.92 -5.50 -13.44
N GLY A 121 7.58 -5.43 -14.59
CA GLY A 121 8.40 -4.29 -15.04
C GLY A 121 9.89 -4.45 -14.72
N GLU A 122 10.71 -3.58 -15.32
CA GLU A 122 12.16 -3.43 -15.04
C GLU A 122 12.97 -4.74 -14.94
N ASP A 123 12.74 -5.69 -15.86
CA ASP A 123 13.38 -7.01 -15.90
C ASP A 123 13.13 -7.88 -14.64
N GLN A 124 12.07 -7.58 -13.90
CA GLN A 124 11.59 -8.37 -12.77
C GLN A 124 10.38 -9.21 -13.13
N GLN A 125 10.30 -10.36 -12.46
CA GLN A 125 9.20 -11.32 -12.52
C GLN A 125 8.61 -11.49 -11.12
N LEU A 126 7.29 -11.64 -11.05
CA LEU A 126 6.63 -12.09 -9.84
C LEU A 126 6.90 -13.58 -9.62
N ILE A 127 7.70 -13.93 -8.62
CA ILE A 127 8.12 -15.32 -8.35
C ILE A 127 7.09 -16.05 -7.50
N SER A 128 6.60 -15.41 -6.45
CA SER A 128 5.59 -16.01 -5.57
C SER A 128 4.80 -14.94 -4.81
N THR A 129 3.63 -15.34 -4.33
CA THR A 129 2.82 -14.58 -3.38
C THR A 129 2.40 -15.50 -2.25
N GLN A 130 2.32 -14.95 -1.05
CA GLN A 130 1.91 -15.65 0.16
C GLN A 130 0.95 -14.76 0.94
N ARG A 131 -0.27 -15.24 1.19
CA ARG A 131 -1.20 -14.59 2.13
C ARG A 131 -0.63 -14.68 3.54
N LEU A 132 -0.69 -13.58 4.27
CA LEU A 132 -0.23 -13.47 5.64
C LEU A 132 -1.43 -13.29 6.57
N GLU A 133 -1.41 -13.98 7.71
CA GLU A 133 -2.43 -13.85 8.74
C GLU A 133 -2.27 -12.52 9.46
N ILE A 134 -3.36 -11.73 9.51
CA ILE A 134 -3.33 -10.42 10.14
C ILE A 134 -4.58 -10.14 10.96
N SER A 135 -4.41 -9.39 12.06
CA SER A 135 -5.49 -9.03 12.97
C SER A 135 -5.22 -7.73 13.73
N GLY A 136 -6.26 -7.24 14.41
CA GLY A 136 -6.17 -6.04 15.25
C GLY A 136 -6.32 -4.71 14.49
N PHE A 137 -6.99 -4.76 13.34
CA PHE A 137 -7.54 -3.59 12.64
C PHE A 137 -9.00 -3.40 13.04
N PHE A 138 -9.52 -2.18 12.87
CA PHE A 138 -10.89 -1.85 13.27
C PHE A 138 -11.95 -2.62 12.47
N ASP A 139 -11.66 -2.85 11.19
CA ASP A 139 -12.57 -3.46 10.22
C ASP A 139 -11.84 -4.61 9.50
N GLU A 140 -11.86 -4.62 8.17
CA GLU A 140 -11.22 -5.65 7.35
C GLU A 140 -9.77 -5.29 7.01
N ALA A 141 -8.88 -6.29 7.04
CA ALA A 141 -7.50 -6.17 6.58
C ALA A 141 -7.04 -7.45 5.89
N VAL A 142 -6.20 -7.32 4.86
CA VAL A 142 -5.53 -8.42 4.18
C VAL A 142 -4.05 -8.07 4.02
N ALA A 143 -3.19 -9.09 4.01
CA ALA A 143 -1.76 -8.90 3.85
C ALA A 143 -1.16 -9.96 2.93
N LEU A 144 -0.21 -9.54 2.10
CA LEU A 144 0.57 -10.42 1.23
C LEU A 144 2.06 -10.19 1.45
N LYS A 145 2.83 -11.27 1.40
CA LYS A 145 4.24 -11.24 1.04
C LYS A 145 4.36 -11.57 -0.44
N VAL A 146 5.02 -10.70 -1.17
CA VAL A 146 5.24 -10.78 -2.61
C VAL A 146 6.73 -10.93 -2.83
N LEU A 147 7.16 -11.97 -3.55
CA LEU A 147 8.56 -12.16 -3.94
C LEU A 147 8.73 -11.86 -5.41
N GLN A 148 9.62 -10.93 -5.72
CA GLN A 148 10.00 -10.55 -7.06
C GLN A 148 11.48 -10.90 -7.28
N GLY A 149 11.86 -11.16 -8.53
CA GLY A 149 13.25 -11.36 -8.86
C GLY A 149 13.58 -11.07 -10.31
N GLY A 150 14.85 -10.71 -10.52
CA GLY A 150 15.40 -10.40 -11.83
C GLY A 150 16.93 -10.41 -11.80
N ALA A 151 17.55 -9.76 -12.79
CA ALA A 151 19.02 -9.71 -12.90
C ALA A 151 19.68 -9.04 -11.68
N ALA A 152 18.98 -8.14 -10.99
CA ALA A 152 19.46 -7.44 -9.79
C ALA A 152 19.35 -8.27 -8.50
N GLY A 153 18.76 -9.47 -8.55
CA GLY A 153 18.55 -10.33 -7.40
C GLY A 153 17.08 -10.43 -6.99
N LEU A 154 16.85 -10.91 -5.76
CA LEU A 154 15.52 -11.07 -5.17
C LEU A 154 15.15 -9.84 -4.35
N VAL A 155 13.87 -9.49 -4.39
CA VAL A 155 13.25 -8.45 -3.57
C VAL A 155 11.92 -8.98 -3.06
N SER A 156 11.64 -8.74 -1.79
CA SER A 156 10.37 -9.08 -1.16
C SER A 156 9.64 -7.81 -0.74
N SER A 157 8.33 -7.79 -0.98
CA SER A 157 7.43 -6.73 -0.54
C SER A 157 6.39 -7.33 0.39
N THR A 158 6.28 -6.78 1.61
CA THR A 158 5.15 -7.09 2.49
C THR A 158 4.15 -5.94 2.37
N VAL A 159 2.97 -6.23 1.81
CA VAL A 159 1.93 -5.25 1.50
C VAL A 159 0.69 -5.58 2.32
N LEU A 160 0.07 -4.55 2.90
CA LEU A 160 -1.07 -4.66 3.79
C LEU A 160 -2.13 -3.63 3.40
N ASP A 161 -3.31 -4.14 3.07
CA ASP A 161 -4.51 -3.37 2.76
C ASP A 161 -5.47 -3.45 3.95
N PHE A 162 -6.05 -2.31 4.36
CA PHE A 162 -7.08 -2.28 5.39
C PHE A 162 -8.16 -1.24 5.11
N ARG A 163 -9.39 -1.52 5.55
CA ARG A 163 -10.55 -0.68 5.28
C ARG A 163 -10.86 0.27 6.45
N VAL A 164 -11.14 1.51 6.11
CA VAL A 164 -11.78 2.49 6.99
C VAL A 164 -12.93 3.13 6.23
N GLY A 165 -14.15 2.61 6.38
CA GLY A 165 -15.29 3.07 5.59
C GLY A 165 -15.02 2.93 4.09
N ARG A 166 -15.12 4.03 3.32
CA ARG A 166 -14.77 4.05 1.88
C ARG A 166 -13.31 4.40 1.58
N ILE A 167 -12.45 4.41 2.60
CA ILE A 167 -11.02 4.61 2.47
C ILE A 167 -10.32 3.26 2.56
N LEU A 168 -9.42 3.00 1.62
CA LEU A 168 -8.46 1.91 1.71
C LEU A 168 -7.12 2.50 2.15
N GLY A 169 -6.65 2.08 3.31
CA GLY A 169 -5.27 2.34 3.74
C GLY A 169 -4.37 1.21 3.24
N VAL A 170 -3.21 1.57 2.69
CA VAL A 170 -2.19 0.62 2.27
C VAL A 170 -0.89 0.96 2.96
N ALA A 171 -0.23 -0.05 3.54
CA ALA A 171 1.15 0.06 3.99
C ALA A 171 1.99 -1.01 3.34
N PHE A 172 3.20 -0.66 2.89
CA PHE A 172 4.13 -1.66 2.38
C PHE A 172 5.58 -1.40 2.74
N VAL A 173 6.34 -2.49 2.85
CA VAL A 173 7.77 -2.51 3.14
C VAL A 173 8.47 -3.34 2.06
N GLY A 174 9.47 -2.75 1.41
CA GLY A 174 10.32 -3.43 0.43
C GLY A 174 11.65 -3.81 1.08
N THR A 175 12.06 -5.06 0.88
CA THR A 175 13.28 -5.65 1.47
C THR A 175 14.10 -6.36 0.41
N ILE A 176 15.42 -6.20 0.45
CA ILE A 176 16.35 -6.96 -0.39
C ILE A 176 16.35 -8.42 0.07
N GLY A 177 16.20 -9.35 -0.86
CA GLY A 177 16.11 -10.79 -0.61
C GLY A 177 14.70 -11.30 -0.33
N ASP A 178 14.60 -12.53 0.15
CA ASP A 178 13.32 -13.20 0.48
C ASP A 178 13.00 -13.08 1.97
N HIS A 179 12.44 -11.93 2.37
CA HIS A 179 12.21 -11.56 3.77
C HIS A 179 10.76 -11.15 3.99
N GLU A 180 10.14 -11.71 5.02
CA GLU A 180 8.84 -11.23 5.49
C GLU A 180 9.05 -10.08 6.49
N ARG A 181 8.23 -9.03 6.39
CA ARG A 181 8.26 -7.86 7.27
C ARG A 181 6.88 -7.54 7.86
N LEU A 182 6.09 -8.57 8.16
CA LEU A 182 4.71 -8.43 8.65
C LEU A 182 4.63 -7.54 9.91
N ASP A 183 5.51 -7.72 10.88
CA ASP A 183 5.50 -6.90 12.10
C ASP A 183 5.73 -5.42 11.81
N LEU A 184 6.67 -5.09 10.92
CA LEU A 184 6.99 -3.72 10.55
C LEU A 184 5.89 -3.10 9.68
N ALA A 185 5.37 -3.86 8.70
CA ALA A 185 4.23 -3.45 7.88
C ALA A 185 2.96 -3.23 8.73
N THR A 186 2.75 -4.06 9.76
CA THR A 186 1.64 -3.90 10.71
C THR A 186 1.80 -2.63 11.56
N GLN A 187 3.02 -2.30 11.99
CA GLN A 187 3.28 -1.05 12.71
C GLN A 187 3.01 0.19 11.84
N LEU A 188 3.45 0.16 10.57
CA LEU A 188 3.11 1.19 9.58
C LEU A 188 1.60 1.31 9.40
N ALA A 189 0.91 0.21 9.09
CA ALA A 189 -0.52 0.20 8.83
C ALA A 189 -1.34 0.67 10.02
N ARG A 190 -0.98 0.31 11.26
CA ARG A 190 -1.67 0.81 12.47
C ARG A 190 -1.45 2.30 12.69
N SER A 191 -0.27 2.81 12.38
CA SER A 191 0.00 4.25 12.45
C SER A 191 -0.83 4.99 11.40
N LEU A 192 -0.91 4.42 10.19
CA LEU A 192 -1.73 4.93 9.10
C LEU A 192 -3.23 4.89 9.43
N GLU A 193 -3.75 3.79 9.98
CA GLU A 193 -5.16 3.67 10.38
C GLU A 193 -5.54 4.76 11.38
N LYS A 194 -4.69 4.99 12.40
CA LYS A 194 -4.89 6.08 13.37
C LYS A 194 -4.90 7.45 12.69
N ARG A 195 -3.98 7.70 11.76
CA ARG A 195 -3.92 8.96 11.01
C ARG A 195 -5.16 9.18 10.16
N ILE A 196 -5.60 8.16 9.41
CA ILE A 196 -6.84 8.18 8.61
C ILE A 196 -8.03 8.50 9.50
N VAL A 197 -8.17 7.82 10.64
CA VAL A 197 -9.27 8.04 11.59
C VAL A 197 -9.25 9.47 12.14
N GLN A 198 -8.07 10.01 12.48
CA GLN A 198 -7.94 11.41 12.93
C GLN A 198 -8.45 12.40 11.89
N VAL A 199 -8.06 12.22 10.62
CA VAL A 199 -8.54 13.09 9.52
C VAL A 199 -10.04 12.94 9.32
N VAL A 200 -10.56 11.71 9.29
CA VAL A 200 -12.00 11.42 9.13
C VAL A 200 -12.85 12.04 10.24
N LEU A 201 -12.33 12.10 11.46
CA LEU A 201 -13.02 12.68 12.61
C LEU A 201 -12.78 14.18 12.76
N GLY A 202 -12.00 14.81 11.88
CA GLY A 202 -11.67 16.25 11.95
C GLY A 202 -10.74 16.62 13.12
N ALA A 203 -9.92 15.67 13.57
CA ALA A 203 -8.99 15.83 14.68
C ALA A 203 -7.52 16.07 14.23
N ALA A 204 -7.30 16.22 12.92
CA ALA A 204 -5.99 16.41 12.29
C ALA A 204 -5.77 17.86 11.86
#